data_AF-A0A7Z1N4S4-F1
#
_entry.id   AF-A0A7Z1N4S4-F1
#
_cell.length_a   1.000
_cell.length_b   1.000
_cell.length_c   1.000
_cell.angle_alpha   90.00
_cell.angle_beta   90.00
_cell.angle_gamma   90.00
#
_symmetry.space_group_name_H-M   'P 1'
#
loop_
_entity.id
_entity.type
_entity.pdbx_description
1 polymer ?
#
loop_
_entity_poly.entity_id
_entity_poly.type
_entity_poly.pdbx_seq_one_letter_code
_entity_poly.pdbx_strand_id
1 'polypeptide(L)'
;GVPAVVDLASLRKAMNDVGGDINKINPEVPVDLVIDHSVQVDSYANPEALERNMKLEFERNYERYQFLNWATKAFDNYNAVPPATGIVHQVNLEYLANVVHVRDVDGEKTAFPDTLVGTDSHTTMINGIGVLGWGVGGIEAEAGMLGQPSYFPIPEVIGVRLTHSLPQGSTATDLALRVTEELRKKGVVGKFVEFFGPGVQHLPLADRATIANMAPEYGATCGFFPVDEESLKYMK
;
A
#
# COMPACT_ATOMS: atom_id res chain seq x y z
N GLY A 1 4.47 -10.76 -2.13
CA GLY A 1 5.10 -10.88 -3.46
C GLY A 1 5.35 -12.31 -3.88
N VAL A 2 6.49 -12.90 -3.48
CA VAL A 2 6.92 -14.22 -4.01
C VAL A 2 5.85 -15.33 -3.91
N PRO A 3 5.18 -15.56 -2.77
CA PRO A 3 4.14 -16.59 -2.68
C PRO A 3 3.01 -16.37 -3.70
N ALA A 4 2.49 -15.14 -3.82
CA ALA A 4 1.43 -14.83 -4.76
C ALA A 4 1.81 -15.11 -6.23
N VAL A 5 3.06 -14.84 -6.63
CA VAL A 5 3.54 -15.18 -7.98
C VAL A 5 3.67 -16.71 -8.16
N VAL A 6 4.09 -17.43 -7.12
CA VAL A 6 4.11 -18.90 -7.14
C VAL A 6 2.69 -19.46 -7.27
N ASP A 7 1.71 -18.86 -6.58
CA ASP A 7 0.32 -19.27 -6.64
C ASP A 7 -0.27 -19.01 -8.03
N LEU A 8 -0.02 -17.84 -8.64
CA LEU A 8 -0.40 -17.57 -10.04
C LEU A 8 0.23 -18.56 -11.03
N ALA A 9 1.51 -18.87 -10.87
CA ALA A 9 2.19 -19.86 -11.71
C ALA A 9 1.58 -21.27 -11.53
N SER A 10 1.23 -21.63 -10.29
CA SER A 10 0.59 -22.90 -9.94
C SER A 10 -0.84 -22.98 -10.51
N LEU A 11 -1.59 -21.88 -10.47
CA LEU A 11 -2.92 -21.76 -11.09
C LEU A 11 -2.84 -21.91 -12.61
N ARG A 12 -1.83 -21.32 -13.28
CA ARG A 12 -1.57 -21.56 -14.72
C ARG A 12 -1.31 -23.02 -15.02
N LYS A 13 -0.49 -23.69 -14.20
CA LYS A 13 -0.26 -25.13 -14.34
C LYS A 13 -1.55 -25.93 -14.18
N ALA A 14 -2.33 -25.67 -13.13
CA ALA A 14 -3.59 -26.36 -12.89
C ALA A 14 -4.60 -26.13 -14.03
N MET A 15 -4.67 -24.91 -14.56
CA MET A 15 -5.50 -24.57 -15.72
C MET A 15 -5.08 -25.37 -16.96
N ASN A 16 -3.77 -25.49 -17.21
CA ASN A 16 -3.25 -26.31 -18.31
C ASN A 16 -3.54 -27.81 -18.11
N ASP A 17 -3.40 -28.33 -16.90
CA ASP A 17 -3.62 -29.74 -16.59
C ASP A 17 -5.08 -30.17 -16.81
N VAL A 18 -6.04 -29.24 -16.72
CA VAL A 18 -7.47 -29.45 -17.07
C VAL A 18 -7.82 -29.08 -18.53
N GLY A 19 -6.83 -28.75 -19.35
CA GLY A 19 -7.01 -28.38 -20.77
C GLY A 19 -7.62 -26.99 -20.98
N GLY A 20 -7.55 -26.10 -19.98
CA GLY A 20 -8.02 -24.73 -20.06
C GLY A 20 -6.99 -23.75 -20.62
N ASP A 21 -7.41 -22.50 -20.81
CA ASP A 21 -6.54 -21.42 -21.29
C ASP A 21 -5.77 -20.77 -20.15
N ILE A 22 -4.46 -20.95 -20.14
CA ILE A 22 -3.55 -20.41 -19.12
C ILE A 22 -3.53 -18.88 -19.09
N ASN A 23 -3.85 -18.22 -20.21
CA ASN A 23 -3.80 -16.76 -20.29
C ASN A 23 -4.94 -16.10 -19.50
N LYS A 24 -5.99 -16.86 -19.14
CA LYS A 24 -7.04 -16.41 -18.22
C LYS A 24 -6.54 -16.24 -16.79
N ILE A 25 -5.41 -16.87 -16.44
CA ILE A 25 -4.75 -16.63 -15.16
C ILE A 25 -3.78 -15.46 -15.37
N ASN A 26 -4.34 -14.25 -15.29
CA ASN A 26 -3.62 -12.99 -15.40
C ASN A 26 -4.29 -11.93 -14.52
N PRO A 27 -3.53 -11.00 -13.90
CA PRO A 27 -4.12 -9.86 -13.23
C PRO A 27 -5.04 -9.01 -14.15
N GLU A 28 -6.30 -8.82 -13.74
CA GLU A 28 -7.28 -7.94 -14.37
C GLU A 28 -7.10 -6.48 -13.97
N VAL A 29 -6.49 -6.24 -12.81
CA VAL A 29 -6.17 -4.91 -12.27
C VAL A 29 -4.65 -4.71 -12.22
N PRO A 30 -4.16 -3.45 -12.24
CA PRO A 30 -2.75 -3.16 -12.03
C PRO A 30 -2.23 -3.74 -10.72
N VAL A 31 -1.06 -4.37 -10.77
CA VAL A 31 -0.34 -4.94 -9.63
C VAL A 31 1.08 -4.40 -9.64
N ASP A 32 1.43 -3.66 -8.59
CA ASP A 32 2.78 -3.14 -8.39
C ASP A 32 3.44 -3.84 -7.21
N LEU A 33 4.46 -4.66 -7.48
CA LEU A 33 5.27 -5.29 -6.44
C LEU A 33 6.49 -4.42 -6.13
N VAL A 34 6.63 -3.95 -4.89
CA VAL A 34 7.87 -3.31 -4.43
C VAL A 34 8.74 -4.32 -3.68
N ILE A 35 10.03 -4.37 -4.03
CA ILE A 35 11.02 -5.24 -3.39
C ILE A 35 11.78 -4.42 -2.33
N ASP A 36 11.39 -4.54 -1.07
CA ASP A 36 11.93 -3.74 0.04
C ASP A 36 12.23 -4.57 1.31
N HIS A 37 11.60 -5.73 1.49
CA HIS A 37 11.78 -6.62 2.65
C HIS A 37 13.00 -7.55 2.58
N SER A 38 13.97 -7.27 1.71
CA SER A 38 15.12 -8.13 1.43
C SER A 38 16.46 -7.54 1.89
N VAL A 39 16.57 -6.22 1.92
CA VAL A 39 17.78 -5.50 2.37
C VAL A 39 17.99 -5.75 3.87
N GLN A 40 19.23 -6.02 4.26
CA GLN A 40 19.63 -6.13 5.66
C GLN A 40 20.77 -5.14 5.96
N VAL A 41 20.86 -4.70 7.21
CA VAL A 41 21.94 -3.82 7.67
C VAL A 41 23.13 -4.68 8.11
N ASP A 42 23.89 -5.22 7.15
CA ASP A 42 25.11 -5.99 7.41
C ASP A 42 26.33 -5.08 7.71
N SER A 43 26.31 -3.85 7.19
CA SER A 43 27.30 -2.80 7.37
C SER A 43 26.60 -1.48 7.68
N TYR A 44 27.19 -0.67 8.57
CA TYR A 44 26.64 0.63 9.00
C TYR A 44 27.76 1.61 9.37
N ALA A 45 27.43 2.91 9.42
CA ALA A 45 28.32 3.99 9.82
C ALA A 45 29.64 4.10 9.02
N ASN A 46 29.63 3.72 7.75
CA ASN A 46 30.75 3.90 6.83
C ASN A 46 30.25 4.21 5.40
N PRO A 47 31.06 4.86 4.54
CA PRO A 47 30.64 5.26 3.19
C PRO A 47 30.30 4.09 2.26
N GLU A 48 30.88 2.92 2.50
CA GLU A 48 30.73 1.71 1.66
C GLU A 48 29.53 0.85 2.12
N ALA A 49 28.84 1.24 3.19
CA ALA A 49 27.80 0.43 3.83
C ALA A 49 26.65 0.10 2.88
N LEU A 50 26.17 1.10 2.13
CA LEU A 50 25.07 0.92 1.19
C LEU A 50 25.43 -0.08 0.09
N GLU A 51 26.58 0.13 -0.58
CA GLU A 51 27.05 -0.76 -1.64
C GLU A 51 27.23 -2.19 -1.15
N ARG A 52 27.83 -2.36 0.04
CA ARG A 52 28.05 -3.67 0.65
C ARG A 52 26.73 -4.38 0.98
N ASN A 53 25.77 -3.67 1.58
CA ASN A 53 24.47 -4.25 1.93
C ASN A 53 23.69 -4.65 0.67
N MET A 54 23.71 -3.81 -0.38
CA MET A 54 23.08 -4.11 -1.67
C MET A 54 23.71 -5.34 -2.35
N LYS A 55 25.05 -5.44 -2.32
CA LYS A 55 25.73 -6.61 -2.90
C LYS A 55 25.30 -7.91 -2.22
N LEU A 56 25.29 -7.92 -0.88
CA LEU A 56 24.87 -9.09 -0.10
C LEU A 56 23.39 -9.42 -0.30
N GLU A 57 22.54 -8.40 -0.42
CA GLU A 57 21.13 -8.57 -0.73
C GLU A 57 20.92 -9.30 -2.06
N PHE A 58 21.59 -8.86 -3.13
CA PHE A 58 21.51 -9.50 -4.44
C PHE A 58 22.07 -10.92 -4.43
N GLU A 59 23.21 -11.16 -3.76
CA GLU A 59 23.79 -12.50 -3.63
C GLU A 59 22.83 -13.46 -2.91
N ARG A 60 22.16 -13.01 -1.85
CA ARG A 60 21.24 -13.84 -1.04
C ARG A 60 19.90 -14.10 -1.72
N ASN A 61 19.41 -13.17 -2.53
CA ASN A 61 18.05 -13.21 -3.07
C ASN A 61 18.01 -13.38 -4.60
N TYR A 62 19.12 -13.77 -5.23
CA TYR A 62 19.26 -13.87 -6.68
C TYR A 62 18.11 -14.62 -7.36
N GLU A 63 17.79 -15.83 -6.87
CA GLU A 63 16.72 -16.67 -7.44
C GLU A 63 15.34 -16.01 -7.29
N ARG A 64 15.07 -15.38 -6.14
CA ARG A 64 13.82 -14.64 -5.92
C ARG A 64 13.68 -13.48 -6.90
N TYR A 65 14.76 -12.74 -7.16
CA TYR A 65 14.73 -11.62 -8.10
C TYR A 65 14.59 -12.08 -9.55
N GLN A 66 15.24 -13.17 -9.93
CA GLN A 66 15.02 -13.79 -11.24
C GLN A 66 13.57 -14.21 -11.42
N PHE A 67 12.97 -14.82 -10.40
CA PHE A 67 11.58 -15.26 -10.43
C PHE A 67 10.59 -14.08 -10.52
N LEU A 68 10.79 -13.02 -9.74
CA LEU A 68 9.96 -11.81 -9.81
C LEU A 68 10.13 -11.05 -11.13
N ASN A 69 11.33 -11.02 -11.70
CA ASN A 69 11.60 -10.44 -13.01
C ASN A 69 11.07 -11.31 -14.17
N TRP A 70 10.91 -12.61 -13.96
CA TRP A 70 10.16 -13.44 -14.90
C TRP A 70 8.67 -13.08 -14.87
N ALA A 71 8.11 -12.82 -13.69
CA ALA A 71 6.69 -12.49 -13.54
C ALA A 71 6.28 -11.23 -14.31
N THR A 72 7.12 -10.18 -14.32
CA THR A 72 6.88 -8.93 -15.09
C THR A 72 6.84 -9.14 -16.60
N LYS A 73 7.34 -10.28 -17.10
CA LYS A 73 7.29 -10.66 -18.51
C LYS A 73 6.20 -11.69 -18.79
N ALA A 74 5.78 -12.42 -17.76
CA ALA A 74 4.84 -13.52 -17.87
C ALA A 74 3.38 -13.08 -17.67
N PHE A 75 3.15 -11.99 -16.93
CA PHE A 75 1.83 -11.47 -16.61
C PHE A 75 1.67 -10.04 -17.12
N ASP A 76 0.53 -9.76 -17.75
CA ASP A 76 0.12 -8.39 -18.06
C ASP A 76 -0.34 -7.68 -16.78
N ASN A 77 -0.30 -6.35 -16.77
CA ASN A 77 -0.66 -5.51 -15.62
C ASN A 77 0.18 -5.77 -14.35
N TYR A 78 1.32 -6.45 -14.46
CA TYR A 78 2.21 -6.73 -13.34
C TYR A 78 3.53 -5.99 -13.49
N ASN A 79 3.79 -5.05 -12.59
CA ASN A 79 5.06 -4.34 -12.50
C ASN A 79 5.83 -4.76 -11.23
N ALA A 80 7.15 -4.66 -11.29
CA ALA A 80 7.99 -4.81 -10.11
C ALA A 80 8.95 -3.62 -10.00
N VAL A 81 8.91 -2.93 -8.85
CA VAL A 81 9.87 -1.90 -8.48
C VAL A 81 11.12 -2.60 -7.92
N PRO A 82 12.32 -2.34 -8.48
CA PRO A 82 13.53 -3.04 -8.11
C PRO A 82 13.98 -2.71 -6.67
N PRO A 83 14.84 -3.55 -6.06
CA PRO A 83 15.40 -3.27 -4.73
C PRO A 83 16.17 -1.96 -4.71
N ALA A 84 16.29 -1.38 -3.52
CA ALA A 84 16.96 -0.10 -3.24
C ALA A 84 16.31 1.16 -3.86
N THR A 85 15.09 1.05 -4.40
CA THR A 85 14.32 2.22 -4.86
C THR A 85 13.62 2.95 -3.71
N GLY A 86 13.22 2.21 -2.67
CA GLY A 86 12.49 2.72 -1.52
C GLY A 86 11.69 1.63 -0.82
N ILE A 87 10.91 2.00 0.18
CA ILE A 87 9.96 1.13 0.87
C ILE A 87 8.58 1.22 0.22
N VAL A 88 7.81 0.13 0.23
CA VAL A 88 6.56 -0.04 -0.54
C VAL A 88 5.59 1.12 -0.35
N HIS A 89 5.35 1.55 0.88
CA HIS A 89 4.35 2.58 1.17
C HIS A 89 4.82 3.98 0.80
N GLN A 90 6.12 4.26 0.91
CA GLN A 90 6.68 5.54 0.47
C GLN A 90 6.69 5.63 -1.06
N VAL A 91 7.11 4.55 -1.74
CA VAL A 91 7.05 4.47 -3.21
C VAL A 91 5.59 4.58 -3.69
N ASN A 92 4.64 3.97 -2.97
CA ASN A 92 3.23 4.09 -3.28
C ASN A 92 2.77 5.56 -3.20
N LEU A 93 3.08 6.23 -2.09
CA LEU A 93 2.69 7.62 -1.86
C LEU A 93 3.33 8.60 -2.85
N GLU A 94 4.60 8.40 -3.19
CA GLU A 94 5.39 9.34 -4.01
C GLU A 94 5.30 9.06 -5.52
N TYR A 95 4.94 7.84 -5.95
CA TYR A 95 5.08 7.44 -7.35
C TYR A 95 3.92 6.62 -7.93
N LEU A 96 3.35 5.67 -7.18
CA LEU A 96 2.36 4.74 -7.74
C LEU A 96 0.91 5.25 -7.65
N ALA A 97 0.58 5.95 -6.57
CA ALA A 97 -0.79 6.42 -6.33
C ALA A 97 -1.16 7.56 -7.27
N ASN A 98 -2.38 7.51 -7.82
CA ASN A 98 -2.87 8.51 -8.76
C ASN A 98 -3.99 9.40 -8.18
N VAL A 99 -4.56 9.02 -7.01
CA VAL A 99 -5.73 9.64 -6.35
C VAL A 99 -7.03 9.53 -7.18
N VAL A 100 -6.96 9.75 -8.49
CA VAL A 100 -8.04 9.58 -9.45
C VAL A 100 -7.51 8.84 -10.69
N HIS A 101 -8.18 7.75 -11.06
CA HIS A 101 -7.94 7.07 -12.33
C HIS A 101 -8.92 7.55 -13.39
N VAL A 102 -8.51 7.50 -14.65
CA VAL A 102 -9.37 7.78 -15.81
C VAL A 102 -9.30 6.61 -16.77
N ARG A 103 -10.45 6.02 -17.11
CA ARG A 103 -10.56 4.91 -18.08
C ARG A 103 -11.69 5.18 -19.07
N ASP A 104 -11.56 4.69 -20.29
CA ASP A 104 -12.65 4.67 -21.25
C ASP A 104 -13.59 3.50 -20.92
N VAL A 105 -14.84 3.81 -20.58
CA VAL A 105 -15.91 2.84 -20.29
C VAL A 105 -17.07 3.15 -21.24
N ASP A 106 -17.46 2.19 -22.07
CA ASP A 106 -18.54 2.33 -23.06
C ASP A 106 -18.38 3.55 -24.00
N GLY A 107 -17.13 3.92 -24.30
CA GLY A 107 -16.81 5.06 -25.18
C GLY A 107 -16.79 6.42 -24.48
N GLU A 108 -17.00 6.47 -23.15
CA GLU A 108 -16.92 7.67 -22.33
C GLU A 108 -15.75 7.62 -21.35
N LYS A 109 -15.04 8.74 -21.19
CA LYS A 109 -14.00 8.87 -20.17
C LYS A 109 -14.63 8.92 -18.78
N THR A 110 -14.46 7.85 -18.04
CA THR A 110 -14.93 7.72 -16.66
C THR A 110 -13.77 7.95 -15.70
N ALA A 111 -13.93 8.94 -14.82
CA ALA A 111 -13.01 9.18 -13.71
C ALA A 111 -13.54 8.52 -12.43
N PHE A 112 -12.68 7.86 -11.67
CA PHE A 112 -13.05 7.23 -10.41
C PHE A 112 -11.91 7.32 -9.39
N PRO A 113 -12.23 7.28 -8.07
CA PRO A 113 -11.23 7.36 -7.03
C PRO A 113 -10.24 6.18 -7.11
N ASP A 114 -8.99 6.46 -6.78
CA ASP A 114 -7.99 5.43 -6.54
C ASP A 114 -8.28 4.71 -5.22
N THR A 115 -8.21 3.39 -5.27
CA THR A 115 -8.40 2.48 -4.13
C THR A 115 -7.52 1.26 -4.33
N LEU A 116 -6.94 0.72 -3.25
CA LEU A 116 -6.15 -0.50 -3.36
C LEU A 116 -6.22 -1.36 -2.10
N VAL A 117 -5.92 -2.65 -2.27
CA VAL A 117 -5.55 -3.54 -1.18
C VAL A 117 -4.12 -4.01 -1.39
N GLY A 118 -3.37 -4.19 -0.32
CA GLY A 118 -1.99 -4.64 -0.39
C GLY A 118 -1.75 -5.86 0.50
N THR A 119 -0.73 -6.66 0.17
CA THR A 119 -0.33 -7.82 1.00
C THR A 119 0.53 -7.41 2.19
N ASP A 120 0.35 -6.19 2.70
CA ASP A 120 1.07 -5.59 3.81
C ASP A 120 0.08 -4.80 4.67
N SER A 121 0.17 -4.93 6.00
CA SER A 121 -0.78 -4.29 6.91
C SER A 121 -0.78 -2.77 6.82
N HIS A 122 0.39 -2.18 6.54
CA HIS A 122 0.61 -0.74 6.54
C HIS A 122 0.30 -0.09 5.19
N THR A 123 -0.31 -0.83 4.25
CA THR A 123 -0.92 -0.25 3.03
C THR A 123 -1.87 0.90 3.38
N THR A 124 -2.37 0.93 4.61
CA THR A 124 -3.16 2.03 5.15
C THR A 124 -2.44 3.39 5.14
N MET A 125 -1.12 3.46 5.00
CA MET A 125 -0.38 4.72 4.87
C MET A 125 -0.91 5.60 3.72
N ILE A 126 -1.36 4.98 2.63
CA ILE A 126 -1.86 5.71 1.45
C ILE A 126 -3.16 6.49 1.74
N ASN A 127 -3.88 6.12 2.80
CA ASN A 127 -5.07 6.87 3.20
C ASN A 127 -4.76 8.31 3.64
N GLY A 128 -3.48 8.66 3.90
CA GLY A 128 -3.04 10.02 4.21
C GLY A 128 -3.17 11.01 3.05
N ILE A 129 -3.23 10.53 1.80
CA ILE A 129 -3.46 11.37 0.60
C ILE A 129 -4.90 11.29 0.08
N GLY A 130 -5.76 10.50 0.74
CA GLY A 130 -7.18 10.33 0.35
C GLY A 130 -7.45 9.17 -0.62
N VAL A 131 -6.49 8.28 -0.81
CA VAL A 131 -6.68 7.00 -1.49
C VAL A 131 -7.15 5.97 -0.47
N LEU A 132 -8.29 5.34 -0.70
CA LEU A 132 -8.79 4.34 0.25
C LEU A 132 -8.05 3.02 0.04
N GLY A 133 -7.28 2.58 1.05
CA GLY A 133 -6.62 1.29 0.98
C GLY A 133 -6.20 0.68 2.31
N TRP A 134 -6.05 -0.64 2.33
CA TRP A 134 -5.72 -1.40 3.54
C TRP A 134 -5.02 -2.72 3.22
N GLY A 135 -4.45 -3.34 4.26
CA GLY A 135 -3.79 -4.63 4.15
C GLY A 135 -4.77 -5.81 4.13
N VAL A 136 -4.53 -6.77 3.25
CA VAL A 136 -5.26 -8.04 3.14
C VAL A 136 -4.32 -9.23 3.09
N GLY A 137 -4.86 -10.44 3.26
CA GLY A 137 -4.09 -11.67 3.08
C GLY A 137 -3.72 -11.93 1.61
N GLY A 138 -2.68 -12.74 1.37
CA GLY A 138 -2.22 -13.09 0.02
C GLY A 138 -3.31 -13.64 -0.90
N ILE A 139 -4.11 -14.58 -0.39
CA ILE A 139 -5.24 -15.19 -1.14
C ILE A 139 -6.30 -14.15 -1.53
N GLU A 140 -6.60 -13.19 -0.65
CA GLU A 140 -7.57 -12.13 -0.98
C GLU A 140 -7.01 -11.17 -2.03
N ALA A 141 -5.73 -10.82 -1.91
CA ALA A 141 -5.06 -10.04 -2.94
C ALA A 141 -5.05 -10.77 -4.29
N GLU A 142 -4.73 -12.07 -4.32
CA GLU A 142 -4.75 -12.90 -5.54
C GLU A 142 -6.15 -13.00 -6.16
N ALA A 143 -7.19 -13.17 -5.33
CA ALA A 143 -8.57 -13.15 -5.79
C ALA A 143 -8.92 -11.80 -6.43
N GLY A 144 -8.53 -10.69 -5.79
CA GLY A 144 -8.67 -9.33 -6.31
C GLY A 144 -7.91 -9.11 -7.63
N MET A 145 -6.70 -9.66 -7.75
CA MET A 145 -5.94 -9.65 -8.99
C MET A 145 -6.71 -10.36 -10.12
N LEU A 146 -7.42 -11.45 -9.83
CA LEU A 146 -8.21 -12.22 -10.79
C LEU A 146 -9.66 -11.72 -10.92
N GLY A 147 -9.93 -10.45 -10.60
CA GLY A 147 -11.22 -9.80 -10.82
C GLY A 147 -12.30 -10.13 -9.78
N GLN A 148 -11.98 -10.86 -8.71
CA GLN A 148 -12.94 -11.09 -7.64
C GLN A 148 -13.07 -9.83 -6.76
N PRO A 149 -14.28 -9.31 -6.54
CA PRO A 149 -14.46 -8.20 -5.62
C PRO A 149 -14.18 -8.64 -4.16
N SER A 150 -13.60 -7.74 -3.37
CA SER A 150 -13.51 -7.92 -1.92
C SER A 150 -14.88 -7.65 -1.28
N TYR A 151 -15.32 -8.56 -0.42
CA TYR A 151 -16.57 -8.45 0.31
C TYR A 151 -16.30 -8.26 1.80
N PHE A 152 -16.81 -7.18 2.36
CA PHE A 152 -16.74 -6.92 3.80
C PHE A 152 -18.05 -6.31 4.31
N PRO A 153 -18.41 -6.54 5.58
CA PRO A 153 -19.56 -5.87 6.20
C PRO A 153 -19.39 -4.35 6.11
N ILE A 154 -20.48 -3.63 5.89
CA ILE A 154 -20.46 -2.15 5.88
C ILE A 154 -19.86 -1.67 7.22
N PRO A 155 -18.70 -1.00 7.20
CA PRO A 155 -18.00 -0.67 8.41
C PRO A 155 -18.68 0.51 9.12
N GLU A 156 -18.65 0.49 10.45
CA GLU A 156 -18.85 1.71 11.22
C GLU A 156 -17.69 2.68 10.97
N VAL A 157 -17.98 3.98 10.87
CA VAL A 157 -16.96 5.04 10.70
C VAL A 157 -16.84 5.85 11.98
N ILE A 158 -15.66 5.85 12.58
CA ILE A 158 -15.32 6.63 13.77
C ILE A 158 -14.63 7.93 13.32
N GLY A 159 -15.32 9.06 13.51
CA GLY A 159 -14.74 10.37 13.22
C GLY A 159 -13.76 10.82 14.29
N VAL A 160 -12.52 11.12 13.91
CA VAL A 160 -11.50 11.75 14.76
C VAL A 160 -11.41 13.22 14.41
N ARG A 161 -11.94 14.07 15.30
CA ARG A 161 -11.91 15.52 15.12
C ARG A 161 -10.61 16.11 15.65
N LEU A 162 -9.71 16.50 14.74
CA LEU A 162 -8.50 17.24 15.09
C LEU A 162 -8.81 18.73 15.21
N THR A 163 -8.35 19.33 16.30
CA THR A 163 -8.56 20.74 16.63
C THR A 163 -7.26 21.38 17.05
N HIS A 164 -7.12 22.67 16.78
CA HIS A 164 -5.91 23.45 17.08
C HIS A 164 -4.69 22.99 16.26
N SER A 165 -3.51 23.50 16.60
CA SER A 165 -2.23 23.17 15.99
C SER A 165 -1.34 22.41 16.97
N LEU A 166 -0.37 21.65 16.45
CA LEU A 166 0.63 21.00 17.30
C LEU A 166 1.46 22.03 18.09
N PRO A 167 1.77 21.75 19.38
CA PRO A 167 2.71 22.57 20.14
C PRO A 167 4.10 22.60 19.51
N GLN A 168 4.85 23.67 19.77
CA GLN A 168 6.24 23.77 19.31
C GLN A 168 7.08 22.61 19.87
N GLY A 169 7.83 21.95 19.00
CA GLY A 169 8.68 20.80 19.35
C GLY A 169 7.97 19.45 19.27
N SER A 170 6.66 19.40 19.04
CA SER A 170 5.96 18.17 18.71
C SER A 170 6.25 17.72 17.28
N THR A 171 6.32 16.41 17.09
CA THR A 171 6.58 15.76 15.81
C THR A 171 5.35 14.99 15.30
N ALA A 172 5.37 14.60 14.01
CA ALA A 172 4.39 13.70 13.44
C ALA A 172 4.24 12.40 14.24
N THR A 173 5.37 11.85 14.71
CA THR A 173 5.41 10.63 15.52
C THR A 173 4.71 10.81 16.86
N ASP A 174 4.90 11.95 17.54
CA ASP A 174 4.22 12.23 18.81
C ASP A 174 2.70 12.24 18.63
N LEU A 175 2.22 12.86 17.54
CA LEU A 175 0.81 12.88 17.20
C LEU A 175 0.29 11.48 16.85
N ALA A 176 1.00 10.73 16.02
CA ALA A 176 0.61 9.38 15.60
C ALA A 176 0.53 8.41 16.78
N LEU A 177 1.50 8.46 17.71
CA LEU A 177 1.49 7.67 18.95
C LEU A 177 0.31 8.08 19.85
N ARG A 178 0.04 9.37 19.98
CA ARG A 178 -1.09 9.87 20.79
C ARG A 178 -2.44 9.44 20.21
N VAL A 179 -2.61 9.55 18.90
CA VAL A 179 -3.82 9.08 18.18
C VAL A 179 -3.98 7.57 18.37
N THR A 180 -2.90 6.81 18.21
CA THR A 180 -2.90 5.36 18.39
C THR A 180 -3.33 4.97 19.80
N GLU A 181 -2.79 5.64 20.83
CA GLU A 181 -3.14 5.41 22.22
C GLU A 181 -4.65 5.62 22.47
N GLU A 182 -5.20 6.73 21.99
CA GLU A 182 -6.60 7.09 22.21
C GLU A 182 -7.57 6.18 21.42
N LEU A 183 -7.23 5.82 20.18
CA LEU A 183 -8.03 4.90 19.37
C LEU A 183 -8.00 3.47 19.92
N ARG A 184 -6.87 3.02 20.48
CA ARG A 184 -6.80 1.74 21.21
C ARG A 184 -7.74 1.72 22.42
N LYS A 185 -7.76 2.79 23.22
CA LYS A 185 -8.69 2.92 24.36
C LYS A 185 -10.15 2.90 23.91
N LYS A 186 -10.44 3.50 22.75
CA LYS A 186 -11.80 3.55 22.18
C LYS A 186 -12.28 2.19 21.65
N GLY A 187 -11.37 1.35 21.15
CA GLY A 187 -11.66 0.04 20.59
C GLY A 187 -12.27 0.13 19.19
N VAL A 188 -11.43 0.34 18.17
CA VAL A 188 -11.84 0.57 16.78
C VAL A 188 -11.59 -0.63 15.85
N VAL A 189 -11.50 -1.84 16.41
CA VAL A 189 -11.21 -3.06 15.64
C VAL A 189 -12.26 -3.30 14.56
N GLY A 190 -11.82 -3.43 13.31
CA GLY A 190 -12.70 -3.67 12.15
C GLY A 190 -13.57 -2.48 11.75
N LYS A 191 -13.28 -1.29 12.27
CA LYS A 191 -13.97 -0.04 11.93
C LYS A 191 -13.10 0.82 11.01
N PHE A 192 -13.74 1.73 10.29
CA PHE A 192 -13.04 2.79 9.60
C PHE A 192 -12.82 3.96 10.56
N VAL A 193 -11.67 4.61 10.46
CA VAL A 193 -11.40 5.87 11.15
C VAL A 193 -11.28 6.96 10.11
N GLU A 194 -12.02 8.05 10.25
CA GLU A 194 -11.93 9.20 9.35
C GLU A 194 -11.50 10.44 10.13
N PHE A 195 -10.46 11.11 9.66
CA PHE A 195 -9.90 12.31 10.28
C PHE A 195 -10.51 13.56 9.68
N PHE A 196 -11.00 14.46 10.53
CA PHE A 196 -11.65 15.69 10.11
C PHE A 196 -11.42 16.84 11.10
N GLY A 197 -11.91 18.03 10.75
CA GLY A 197 -11.86 19.21 11.61
C GLY A 197 -10.72 20.18 11.28
N PRO A 198 -10.72 21.35 11.92
CA PRO A 198 -9.83 22.45 11.55
C PRO A 198 -8.35 22.15 11.74
N GLY A 199 -7.99 21.20 12.63
CA GLY A 199 -6.60 20.80 12.84
C GLY A 199 -5.97 20.08 11.65
N VAL A 200 -6.78 19.42 10.80
CA VAL A 200 -6.27 18.67 9.63
C VAL A 200 -5.61 19.60 8.61
N GLN A 201 -6.12 20.82 8.46
CA GLN A 201 -5.59 21.84 7.53
C GLN A 201 -4.18 22.31 7.91
N HIS A 202 -3.74 22.04 9.14
CA HIS A 202 -2.41 22.40 9.63
C HIS A 202 -1.41 21.25 9.54
N LEU A 203 -1.84 20.05 9.14
CA LEU A 203 -0.98 18.88 9.02
C LEU A 203 -0.43 18.76 7.60
N PRO A 204 0.91 18.79 7.43
CA PRO A 204 1.55 18.39 6.19
C PRO A 204 1.16 16.97 5.79
N LEU A 205 1.25 16.64 4.50
CA LEU A 205 0.86 15.31 4.03
C LEU A 205 1.64 14.17 4.72
N ALA A 206 2.94 14.35 4.95
CA ALA A 206 3.77 13.34 5.62
C ALA A 206 3.25 12.99 7.03
N ASP A 207 2.70 13.96 7.76
CA ASP A 207 2.13 13.76 9.09
C ASP A 207 0.84 12.95 9.01
N ARG A 208 -0.01 13.24 8.01
CA ARG A 208 -1.24 12.48 7.73
C ARG A 208 -0.92 11.03 7.39
N ALA A 209 0.06 10.82 6.50
CA ALA A 209 0.53 9.49 6.12
C ALA A 209 1.11 8.73 7.33
N THR A 210 1.84 9.40 8.23
CA THR A 210 2.35 8.79 9.46
C THR A 210 1.23 8.30 10.38
N ILE A 211 0.14 9.08 10.54
CA ILE A 211 -1.02 8.69 11.34
C ILE A 211 -1.80 7.54 10.67
N ALA A 212 -2.00 7.62 9.35
CA ALA A 212 -2.71 6.61 8.56
C ALA A 212 -1.96 5.27 8.51
N ASN A 213 -0.63 5.32 8.46
CA ASN A 213 0.26 4.17 8.53
C ASN A 213 0.00 3.36 9.81
N MET A 214 -0.26 4.03 10.94
CA MET A 214 -0.48 3.38 12.23
C MET A 214 -1.84 2.68 12.41
N ALA A 215 -2.69 2.61 11.37
CA ALA A 215 -4.02 2.00 11.47
C ALA A 215 -4.05 0.57 12.00
N PRO A 216 -3.14 -0.34 11.55
CA PRO A 216 -3.03 -1.67 12.13
C PRO A 216 -2.71 -1.62 13.63
N GLU A 217 -1.88 -0.67 14.08
CA GLU A 217 -1.51 -0.54 15.48
C GLU A 217 -2.70 -0.16 16.36
N TYR A 218 -3.63 0.69 15.92
CA TYR A 218 -4.87 0.97 16.67
C TYR A 218 -6.05 0.06 16.31
N GLY A 219 -5.85 -0.89 15.39
CA GLY A 219 -6.79 -1.96 15.04
C GLY A 219 -7.85 -1.57 14.01
N ALA A 220 -7.84 -0.35 13.49
CA ALA A 220 -8.77 0.05 12.44
C ALA A 220 -8.43 -0.64 11.12
N THR A 221 -9.44 -0.81 10.26
CA THR A 221 -9.20 -1.28 8.88
C THR A 221 -8.45 -0.22 8.08
N CYS A 222 -8.76 1.07 8.30
CA CYS A 222 -8.06 2.20 7.69
C CYS A 222 -8.12 3.45 8.58
N GLY A 223 -7.20 4.39 8.30
CA GLY A 223 -7.18 5.74 8.88
C GLY A 223 -7.22 6.79 7.79
N PHE A 224 -8.40 7.26 7.44
CA PHE A 224 -8.69 8.02 6.24
C PHE A 224 -8.61 9.54 6.41
N PHE A 225 -7.80 10.19 5.58
CA PHE A 225 -7.77 11.64 5.41
C PHE A 225 -8.35 11.97 4.03
N PRO A 226 -9.54 12.58 3.94
CA PRO A 226 -10.12 12.96 2.65
C PRO A 226 -9.19 13.89 1.83
N VAL A 227 -9.28 13.79 0.51
CA VAL A 227 -8.53 14.66 -0.41
C VAL A 227 -8.88 16.13 -0.15
N ASP A 228 -7.86 16.95 0.09
CA ASP A 228 -7.98 18.41 0.24
C ASP A 228 -6.88 19.15 -0.54
N GLU A 229 -6.74 20.46 -0.32
CA GLU A 229 -5.74 21.28 -0.99
C GLU A 229 -4.29 20.82 -0.74
N GLU A 230 -3.98 20.26 0.44
CA GLU A 230 -2.65 19.74 0.75
C GLU A 230 -2.38 18.46 -0.03
N SER A 231 -3.36 17.55 -0.14
CA SER A 231 -3.25 16.39 -1.02
C SER A 231 -3.00 16.80 -2.48
N LEU A 232 -3.77 17.76 -2.99
CA LEU A 232 -3.61 18.27 -4.37
C LEU A 232 -2.28 19.00 -4.59
N LYS A 233 -1.73 19.63 -3.55
CA LYS A 233 -0.42 20.29 -3.59
C LYS A 233 0.71 19.27 -3.62
N TYR A 234 0.58 18.17 -2.89
CA TYR A 234 1.57 17.11 -2.89
C TYR A 234 1.65 16.36 -4.23
N MET A 235 0.51 16.21 -4.93
CA MET A 235 0.45 15.58 -6.25
C MET A 235 1.03 16.43 -7.40
N LYS A 236 1.45 17.67 -7.15
CA LYS A 236 2.00 18.60 -8.17
C LYS A 236 3.51 18.67 -8.12
#